data_AF-A0AA46QE65-F1
#
_entry.id   AF-A0AA46QE65-F1
#
_cell.length_a   1.000
_cell.length_b   1.000
_cell.length_c   1.000
_cell.angle_alpha   90.00
_cell.angle_beta   90.00
_cell.angle_gamma   90.00
#
_symmetry.space_group_name_H-M   'P 1'
#
loop_
_entity.id
_entity.type
_entity.pdbx_description
1 polymer ?
#
loop_
_entity_poly.entity_id
_entity_poly.type
_entity_poly.pdbx_seq_one_letter_code
_entity_poly.pdbx_strand_id
1 'polypeptide(L)' 'MENKPHSSDEYYVESWATGSFEDAARPLIRWLAENAHPHHTAIVTSNRAELLEAQSVVATEVYLKG' A
#
# COMPACT_ATOMS: atom_id res chain seq x y z
N MET A 1 4.02 -49.30 11.57
CA MET A 1 5.16 -48.38 11.40
C MET A 1 4.99 -47.75 10.03
N GLU A 2 4.45 -46.54 10.03
CA GLU A 2 4.09 -45.80 8.83
C GLU A 2 5.35 -45.27 8.16
N ASN A 3 5.48 -45.53 6.87
CA ASN A 3 6.39 -44.81 5.99
C ASN A 3 5.56 -43.96 5.04
N LYS A 4 5.61 -42.64 5.22
CA LYS A 4 5.44 -41.68 4.13
C LYS A 4 6.41 -40.53 4.34
N PRO A 5 7.36 -40.29 3.42
CA PRO A 5 7.94 -38.97 3.27
C PRO A 5 6.95 -38.15 2.43
N HIS A 6 6.46 -37.04 2.96
CA HIS A 6 5.89 -36.01 2.09
C HIS A 6 6.40 -34.65 2.53
N SER A 7 7.33 -34.19 1.71
CA SER A 7 7.90 -32.86 1.66
C SER A 7 6.79 -31.82 1.50
N SER A 8 6.85 -30.81 2.36
CA SER A 8 6.42 -29.43 2.10
C SER A 8 6.92 -28.59 3.27
N ASP A 9 8.23 -28.39 3.39
CA ASP A 9 8.87 -27.15 2.91
C ASP A 9 8.11 -26.39 1.79
N GLU A 10 6.80 -26.19 1.95
CA GLU A 10 6.09 -25.10 1.32
C GLU A 10 6.60 -23.87 2.05
N TYR A 11 7.60 -23.25 1.42
CA TYR A 11 7.97 -21.88 1.66
C TYR A 11 6.72 -21.10 2.08
N TYR A 12 6.75 -20.49 3.27
CA TYR A 12 6.03 -19.25 3.49
C TYR A 12 6.58 -18.26 2.47
N VAL A 13 6.10 -18.37 1.23
CA VAL A 13 6.23 -17.33 0.22
C VAL A 13 5.35 -16.26 0.78
N GLU A 14 5.98 -15.37 1.54
CA GLU A 14 5.45 -14.11 1.98
C GLU A 14 4.52 -13.56 0.88
N SER A 15 3.21 -13.63 1.14
CA SER A 15 2.18 -13.49 0.10
C SER A 15 2.09 -12.08 -0.49
N TRP A 16 2.98 -11.19 -0.06
CA TRP A 16 3.13 -9.84 -0.58
C TRP A 16 3.95 -9.80 -1.88
N ALA A 17 4.47 -10.93 -2.35
CA ALA A 17 5.24 -11.03 -3.59
C ALA A 17 4.41 -11.30 -4.86
N THR A 18 3.10 -11.01 -4.88
CA THR A 18 2.27 -11.10 -6.11
C THR A 18 2.38 -9.86 -7.02
N GLY A 19 3.50 -9.14 -6.97
CA GLY A 19 4.11 -8.45 -8.12
C GLY A 19 3.39 -7.26 -8.77
N SER A 20 2.16 -6.91 -8.37
CA SER A 20 1.43 -5.78 -8.93
C SER A 20 1.50 -4.53 -8.03
N PHE A 21 1.41 -3.34 -8.61
CA PHE A 21 1.30 -2.09 -7.83
C PHE A 21 0.07 -2.09 -6.92
N GLU A 22 -1.03 -2.69 -7.38
CA GLU A 22 -2.27 -2.76 -6.62
C GLU A 22 -2.09 -3.55 -5.31
N ASP A 23 -1.38 -4.69 -5.37
CA ASP A 23 -1.09 -5.50 -4.19
C ASP A 23 -0.23 -4.75 -3.17
N ALA A 24 0.71 -3.93 -3.63
CA ALA A 24 1.52 -3.06 -2.77
C ALA A 24 0.72 -1.86 -2.21
N ALA A 25 -0.20 -1.30 -2.99
CA ALA A 25 -0.96 -0.10 -2.63
C ALA A 25 -2.12 -0.40 -1.67
N ARG A 26 -2.82 -1.53 -1.83
CA ARG A 26 -4.02 -1.87 -1.04
C ARG A 26 -3.78 -1.89 0.48
N PRO A 27 -2.70 -2.51 1.00
CA PRO A 27 -2.40 -2.47 2.43
C PRO A 27 -2.21 -1.04 2.97
N LEU A 28 -1.50 -0.18 2.21
CA LEU A 28 -1.30 1.22 2.60
C LEU A 28 -2.62 2.00 2.62
N ILE A 29 -3.44 1.83 1.58
CA ILE A 29 -4.78 2.47 1.50
C ILE A 29 -5.65 2.04 2.68
N ARG A 30 -5.66 0.74 3.02
CA ARG A 30 -6.40 0.24 4.17
C ARG A 30 -5.91 0.86 5.47
N TRP A 31 -4.59 0.90 5.68
CA TRP A 31 -4.01 1.51 6.87
C TRP A 31 -4.41 2.98 7.01
N LEU A 32 -4.36 3.76 5.92
CA LEU A 32 -4.80 5.16 5.91
C LEU A 32 -6.27 5.29 6.30
N ALA A 33 -7.15 4.45 5.76
CA ALA A 33 -8.57 4.49 6.05
C ALA A 33 -8.91 4.14 7.51
N GLU A 34 -8.13 3.24 8.12
CA GLU A 34 -8.34 2.79 9.50
C GLU A 34 -7.65 3.68 10.55
N ASN A 35 -6.57 4.39 10.19
CA ASN A 35 -5.69 5.06 11.16
C ASN A 35 -5.48 6.56 10.94
N ALA A 36 -5.88 7.12 9.79
CA ALA A 36 -5.64 8.53 9.46
C ALA A 36 -6.95 9.28 9.18
N HIS A 37 -6.98 10.59 9.50
CA HIS A 37 -8.10 11.45 9.10
C HIS A 37 -8.15 11.58 7.57
N PRO A 38 -9.33 11.70 6.91
CA PRO A 38 -9.48 11.80 5.46
C PRO A 38 -8.67 12.89 4.73
N HIS A 39 -8.04 13.81 5.47
CA HIS A 39 -7.18 14.87 4.93
C HIS A 39 -5.69 14.49 4.88
N HIS A 40 -5.35 13.25 5.24
CA HIS A 40 -4.00 12.76 5.11
C HIS A 40 -3.70 12.29 3.69
N THR A 41 -2.50 12.59 3.21
CA THR A 41 -1.93 12.06 1.97
C THR A 41 -0.65 11.31 2.28
N ALA A 42 -0.50 10.11 1.74
CA ALA A 42 0.77 9.37 1.79
C ALA A 42 1.53 9.51 0.46
N ILE A 43 2.81 9.86 0.54
CA ILE A 43 3.73 9.89 -0.62
C ILE A 43 4.80 8.85 -0.37
N VAL A 44 4.92 7.87 -1.28
CA VAL A 44 5.89 6.77 -1.16
C VAL A 44 6.86 6.83 -2.33
N THR A 45 8.15 6.72 -2.02
CA THR A 45 9.24 6.60 -2.98
C THR A 45 10.05 5.34 -2.68
N SER A 46 11.08 5.04 -3.47
CA SER A 46 11.90 3.83 -3.30
C SER A 46 12.69 3.77 -1.98
N ASN A 47 12.80 4.88 -1.22
CA ASN A 47 13.57 4.92 0.03
C ASN A 47 12.92 5.68 1.19
N ARG A 48 11.71 6.21 1.02
CA ARG A 48 10.96 6.89 2.10
C ARG A 48 9.46 6.87 1.87
N ALA A 49 8.72 6.99 2.97
CA ALA A 49 7.28 7.24 2.98
C ALA A 49 6.99 8.46 3.86
N GLU A 50 6.15 9.36 3.37
CA GLU A 50 5.73 10.59 4.05
C GLU A 50 4.21 10.54 4.26
N LEU A 51 3.76 10.99 5.44
CA LEU A 51 2.34 11.17 5.76
C LEU A 51 2.09 12.65 6.06
N LEU A 52 1.31 13.32 5.22
CA LEU A 52 1.08 14.75 5.24
C LEU A 52 -0.38 15.05 5.55
N GLU A 53 -0.65 15.95 6.48
CA GLU A 53 -2.01 16.41 6.81
C GLU A 53 -2.32 17.73 6.09
N ALA A 54 -3.36 17.75 5.26
CA ALA A 54 -3.82 18.97 4.62
C ALA A 54 -4.65 19.84 5.57
N GLN A 55 -4.35 21.14 5.62
CA GLN A 55 -5.13 22.13 6.39
C GLN A 55 -6.17 22.86 5.53
N SER A 56 -5.87 23.12 4.24
CA SER A 56 -6.79 23.77 3.30
C SER A 56 -6.45 23.37 1.87
N VAL A 57 -7.49 23.17 1.03
CA VAL A 57 -7.34 22.83 -0.39
C VAL A 57 -8.28 23.73 -1.20
N VAL A 58 -7.74 24.43 -2.20
CA VAL A 58 -8.50 25.25 -3.15
C VAL A 58 -8.22 24.72 -4.56
N ALA A 59 -9.24 24.13 -5.17
CA ALA A 59 -9.19 23.62 -6.53
C ALA A 59 -9.23 24.79 -7.52
N THR A 60 -8.30 24.82 -8.48
CA THR A 60 -8.10 25.96 -9.40
C THR A 60 -8.02 25.52 -10.86
N GLU A 61 -8.72 24.45 -11.21
CA GLU A 61 -8.79 23.88 -12.58
C GLU A 61 -9.18 24.95 -13.62
N VAL A 62 -9.96 25.94 -13.19
CA VAL A 62 -10.36 27.11 -14.00
C VAL A 62 -9.19 27.92 -14.57
N TYR A 63 -7.97 27.77 -14.03
CA TYR A 63 -6.77 28.45 -14.52
C TYR A 63 -5.92 27.62 -15.48
N LEU A 64 -6.23 26.33 -15.66
CA LEU A 64 -5.50 25.48 -16.61
C LEU A 64 -5.82 25.90 -18.04
N LYS A 65 -4.80 26.30 -18.80
CA LYS A 65 -4.90 26.54 -20.25
C LYS A 65 -4.57 25.23 -20.97
N GLY A 66 -5.54 24.68 -21.68
CA GLY A 66 -5.36 23.52 -22.56
C GLY A 66 -4.54 23.84 -23.79
#